data_AF-A0A961KZR9-F1
#
_entry.id   AF-A0A961KZR9-F1
#
_cell.length_a   1.000
_cell.length_b   1.000
_cell.length_c   1.000
_cell.angle_alpha   90.00
_cell.angle_beta   90.00
_cell.angle_gamma   90.00
#
_symmetry.space_group_name_H-M   'P 1'
#
loop_
_entity.id
_entity.type
_entity.pdbx_description
1 polymer ?
#
loop_
_entity_poly.entity_id
_entity_poly.type
_entity_poly.pdbx_seq_one_letter_code
_entity_poly.pdbx_strand_id
1 'polypeptide(L)'
;MTEFTPSATQAAAIREIKEWFETRTEEQQVFRLFGYAGSGKSTVLKFALDELGLSPHRSAKDGRCVPGVVTATFTGKAALVLTRKGTPARTIHSLIYSVIESTEEEIEEAARKIAAAERNALRLTGFARTTADAAIEAMRQGLSAMKHPRFALNPQSDAADARLIVLDEVSMVGEEMTRDLMSFGKPILVLGDPGQLPPIRGEGAFTRDEPDVMLTEIHRQAAESAIIRLA
;
A
#
# COMPACT_ATOMS: atom_id res chain seq x y z
N MET A 1 0.20 26.67 -17.09
CA MET A 1 -0.32 26.18 -15.79
C MET A 1 -1.02 27.35 -15.15
N THR A 2 -2.30 27.23 -14.81
CA THR A 2 -2.99 28.25 -14.01
C THR A 2 -2.21 28.44 -12.71
N GLU A 3 -1.83 29.69 -12.44
CA GLU A 3 -1.07 30.11 -11.26
C GLU A 3 -1.94 29.90 -10.02
N PHE A 4 -1.89 28.69 -9.46
CA PHE A 4 -2.58 28.36 -8.22
C PHE A 4 -1.68 28.77 -7.06
N THR A 5 -2.16 29.69 -6.23
CA THR A 5 -1.47 30.10 -5.00
C THR A 5 -2.07 29.32 -3.83
N PRO A 6 -1.26 28.55 -3.07
CA PRO A 6 -1.72 27.85 -1.87
C PRO A 6 -2.34 28.81 -0.84
N SER A 7 -3.37 28.36 -0.12
CA SER A 7 -3.87 29.10 1.05
C SER A 7 -2.82 29.15 2.16
N ALA A 8 -2.98 30.02 3.16
CA ALA A 8 -2.03 30.13 4.27
C ALA A 8 -1.83 28.78 4.99
N THR A 9 -2.91 28.02 5.19
CA THR A 9 -2.89 26.69 5.80
C THR A 9 -2.17 25.67 4.91
N GLN A 10 -2.40 25.71 3.60
CA GLN A 10 -1.69 24.84 2.65
C GLN A 10 -0.20 25.18 2.56
N ALA A 11 0.17 26.47 2.55
CA ALA A 11 1.55 26.93 2.56
C ALA A 11 2.29 26.53 3.86
N ALA A 12 1.61 26.61 5.01
CA ALA A 12 2.15 26.10 6.27
C ALA A 12 2.37 24.59 6.20
N ALA A 13 1.40 23.82 5.68
CA ALA A 13 1.53 22.38 5.49
C ALA A 13 2.71 22.00 4.60
N ILE A 14 2.91 22.72 3.49
CA ILE A 14 4.05 22.52 2.58
C ILE A 14 5.38 22.73 3.32
N ARG A 15 5.49 23.81 4.11
CA ARG A 15 6.69 24.10 4.91
C ARG A 15 6.97 23.02 5.94
N GLU A 16 5.95 22.55 6.67
CA GLU A 16 6.11 21.49 7.67
C GLU A 16 6.58 20.17 7.05
N ILE A 17 6.01 19.78 5.90
CA ILE A 17 6.43 18.59 5.15
C ILE A 17 7.90 18.71 4.74
N LYS A 18 8.29 19.89 4.23
CA LYS A 18 9.66 20.12 3.81
C LYS A 18 10.64 20.03 4.98
N GLU A 19 10.36 20.74 6.06
CA GLU A 19 11.20 20.72 7.26
C GLU A 19 11.32 19.30 7.83
N TRP A 20 10.19 18.58 7.91
CA TRP A 20 10.20 17.18 8.33
C TRP A 20 11.11 16.33 7.44
N PHE A 21 10.94 16.42 6.11
CA PHE A 21 11.70 15.62 5.17
C PHE A 21 13.21 15.91 5.22
N GLU A 22 13.60 17.18 5.38
CA GLU A 22 14.99 17.61 5.37
C GLU A 22 15.71 17.37 6.71
N THR A 23 14.99 17.34 7.83
CA THR A 23 15.64 17.40 9.16
C THR A 23 15.16 16.39 10.20
N ARG A 24 13.95 15.83 10.07
CA ARG A 24 13.30 15.02 11.14
C ARG A 24 13.00 13.58 10.76
N THR A 25 13.36 13.12 9.56
CA THR A 25 12.98 11.77 9.09
C THR A 25 13.60 10.62 9.89
N GLU A 26 14.75 10.83 10.53
CA GLU A 26 15.39 9.85 11.40
C GLU A 26 14.67 9.68 12.75
N GLU A 27 14.09 10.76 13.27
CA GLU A 27 13.34 10.77 14.54
C GLU A 27 11.87 10.40 14.32
N GLN A 28 11.32 10.78 13.16
CA GLN A 28 9.94 10.58 12.78
C GLN A 28 9.87 10.02 11.35
N GLN A 29 9.78 8.69 11.24
CA GLN A 29 9.69 8.04 9.93
C GLN A 29 8.38 8.36 9.18
N VAL A 30 7.28 8.61 9.91
CA VAL A 30 5.94 8.80 9.35
C VAL A 30 5.43 10.21 9.62
N PHE A 31 5.08 10.95 8.58
CA PHE A 31 4.41 12.25 8.66
C PHE A 31 2.97 12.15 8.13
N ARG A 32 2.02 12.75 8.83
CA ARG A 32 0.57 12.64 8.59
C ARG A 32 -0.01 13.99 8.21
N LEU A 33 -0.35 14.14 6.93
CA LEU A 33 -1.14 15.26 6.41
C LEU A 33 -2.60 14.81 6.27
N PHE A 34 -3.45 15.22 7.20
CA PHE A 34 -4.88 14.93 7.15
C PHE A 34 -5.70 16.13 6.68
N GLY A 35 -6.91 15.86 6.25
CA GLY A 35 -7.89 16.88 5.91
C GLY A 35 -9.10 16.28 5.25
N TYR A 36 -10.24 16.95 5.36
CA TYR A 36 -11.50 16.46 4.79
C TYR A 36 -11.47 16.41 3.26
N ALA A 37 -12.41 15.68 2.66
CA ALA A 37 -12.57 15.64 1.21
C ALA A 37 -12.69 17.06 0.61
N GLY A 38 -11.82 17.38 -0.35
CA GLY A 38 -11.80 18.70 -0.99
C GLY A 38 -10.93 19.77 -0.29
N SER A 39 -10.22 19.43 0.79
CA SER A 39 -9.26 20.33 1.46
C SER A 39 -7.96 20.61 0.68
N GLY A 40 -7.71 19.85 -0.40
CA GLY A 40 -6.55 20.07 -1.27
C GLY A 40 -5.29 19.28 -0.89
N LYS A 41 -5.39 18.18 -0.14
CA LYS A 41 -4.26 17.28 0.20
C LYS A 41 -3.34 16.96 -0.99
N SER A 42 -3.92 16.50 -2.10
CA SER A 42 -3.14 16.18 -3.31
C SER A 42 -2.48 17.41 -3.95
N THR A 43 -3.03 18.60 -3.73
CA THR A 43 -2.42 19.87 -4.17
C THR A 43 -1.21 20.19 -3.30
N VAL A 44 -1.38 20.16 -1.97
CA VAL A 44 -0.27 20.32 -1.00
C VAL A 44 0.87 19.36 -1.30
N LEU A 45 0.56 18.08 -1.55
CA LEU A 45 1.55 17.09 -1.95
C LEU A 45 2.36 17.54 -3.17
N LYS A 46 1.70 17.96 -4.26
CA LYS A 46 2.39 18.37 -5.49
C LYS A 46 3.34 19.53 -5.25
N PHE A 47 2.89 20.58 -4.57
CA PHE A 47 3.73 21.73 -4.24
C PHE A 47 4.90 21.34 -3.34
N ALA A 48 4.68 20.51 -2.32
CA ALA A 48 5.75 20.04 -1.44
C ALA A 48 6.81 19.22 -2.20
N LEU A 49 6.39 18.32 -3.10
CA LEU A 49 7.32 17.55 -3.92
C LEU A 49 8.11 18.43 -4.90
N ASP A 50 7.45 19.42 -5.51
CA ASP A 50 8.09 20.38 -6.42
C ASP A 50 9.13 21.24 -5.69
N GLU A 51 8.80 21.76 -4.50
CA GLU A 51 9.73 22.54 -3.66
C GLU A 51 10.91 21.70 -3.13
N LEU A 52 10.68 20.42 -2.83
CA LEU A 52 11.74 19.47 -2.46
C LEU A 52 12.59 19.02 -3.66
N GLY A 53 12.22 19.39 -4.89
CA GLY A 53 12.88 18.93 -6.11
C GLY A 53 12.80 17.41 -6.31
N LEU A 54 11.76 16.77 -5.76
CA LEU A 54 11.59 15.33 -5.80
C LEU A 54 10.76 14.91 -7.02
N SER A 55 11.38 14.17 -7.94
CA SER A 55 10.68 13.58 -9.07
C SER A 55 10.16 12.17 -8.76
N PRO A 56 9.17 11.65 -9.52
CA PRO A 56 8.76 10.26 -9.42
C PRO A 56 9.94 9.29 -9.57
N HIS A 57 9.96 8.26 -8.73
CA HIS A 57 10.94 7.18 -8.79
C HIS A 57 10.91 6.51 -10.18
N ARG A 58 12.08 6.21 -10.73
CA ARG A 58 12.22 5.51 -12.02
C ARG A 58 13.18 4.35 -11.87
N SER A 59 12.65 3.13 -11.99
CA SER A 59 13.42 1.91 -12.13
C SER A 59 13.31 1.41 -13.56
N ALA A 60 14.45 1.31 -14.25
CA ALA A 60 14.53 0.81 -15.62
C ALA A 60 14.98 -0.66 -15.65
N LYS A 61 14.53 -1.39 -16.67
CA LYS A 61 14.86 -2.83 -16.85
C LYS A 61 16.35 -3.10 -17.04
N ASP A 62 17.12 -2.07 -17.39
CA ASP A 62 18.58 -2.15 -17.56
C ASP A 62 19.36 -1.98 -16.24
N GLY A 63 18.65 -1.91 -15.10
CA GLY A 63 19.23 -1.73 -13.77
C GLY A 63 19.53 -0.28 -13.40
N ARG A 64 19.20 0.70 -14.26
CA ARG A 64 19.29 2.11 -13.87
C ARG A 64 18.12 2.47 -12.97
N CYS A 65 18.45 2.81 -11.73
CA CYS A 65 17.51 3.32 -10.74
C CYS A 65 17.78 4.80 -10.49
N VAL A 66 16.74 5.63 -10.58
CA VAL A 66 16.76 7.02 -10.13
C VAL A 66 15.84 7.12 -8.91
N PRO A 67 16.40 7.10 -7.70
CA PRO A 67 15.68 7.30 -6.45
C PRO A 67 14.83 8.56 -6.48
N GLY A 68 13.55 8.40 -6.15
CA GLY A 68 12.56 9.48 -6.18
C GLY A 68 11.37 9.15 -5.28
N VAL A 69 10.20 9.64 -5.67
CA VAL A 69 8.95 9.42 -4.92
C VAL A 69 8.20 8.23 -5.48
N VAL A 70 7.77 7.32 -4.60
CA VAL A 70 6.77 6.30 -4.93
C VAL A 70 5.46 6.65 -4.27
N THR A 71 4.37 6.67 -5.03
CA THR A 71 3.02 6.93 -4.50
C THR A 71 2.20 5.66 -4.53
N ALA A 72 1.56 5.31 -3.42
CA ALA A 72 0.74 4.12 -3.32
C ALA A 72 -0.58 4.36 -2.59
N THR A 73 -1.58 3.55 -2.92
CA THR A 73 -2.92 3.58 -2.30
C THR A 73 -3.39 2.19 -1.91
N PHE A 74 -4.38 2.10 -1.02
CA PHE A 74 -4.93 0.80 -0.65
C PHE A 74 -5.61 0.08 -1.84
N THR A 75 -6.40 0.79 -2.65
CA THR A 75 -7.16 0.21 -3.77
C THR A 75 -6.64 0.61 -5.14
N GLY A 76 -6.82 -0.25 -6.15
CA GLY A 76 -6.44 0.07 -7.54
C GLY A 76 -7.25 1.22 -8.15
N LYS A 77 -8.49 1.44 -7.71
CA LYS A 77 -9.32 2.56 -8.16
C LYS A 77 -8.74 3.90 -7.72
N ALA A 78 -8.29 4.01 -6.47
CA ALA A 78 -7.63 5.21 -5.96
C ALA A 78 -6.33 5.50 -6.71
N ALA A 79 -5.48 4.48 -6.92
CA ALA A 79 -4.26 4.60 -7.71
C ALA A 79 -4.54 5.10 -9.14
N LEU A 80 -5.58 4.57 -9.79
CA LEU A 80 -6.00 5.00 -11.13
C LEU A 80 -6.44 6.47 -11.16
N VAL A 81 -7.21 6.91 -10.15
CA VAL A 81 -7.67 8.30 -10.04
C VAL A 81 -6.49 9.26 -9.85
N LEU A 82 -5.52 8.94 -8.99
CA LEU A 82 -4.30 9.73 -8.81
C LEU A 82 -3.46 9.80 -10.10
N THR A 83 -3.29 8.66 -10.76
CA THR A 83 -2.56 8.57 -12.04
C THR A 83 -3.22 9.44 -13.11
N ARG A 84 -4.55 9.43 -13.22
CA ARG A 84 -5.30 10.31 -14.14
C ARG A 84 -5.14 11.81 -13.82
N LYS A 85 -4.86 12.15 -12.55
CA LYS A 85 -4.56 13.53 -12.12
C LYS A 85 -3.08 13.90 -12.28
N GLY A 86 -2.29 13.05 -12.92
CA GLY A 86 -0.88 13.27 -13.23
C GLY A 86 0.11 12.85 -12.14
N THR A 87 -0.35 12.16 -11.09
CA THR A 87 0.53 11.60 -10.04
C THR A 87 0.63 10.09 -10.24
N PRO A 88 1.75 9.55 -10.75
CA PRO A 88 1.92 8.10 -10.91
C PRO A 88 1.72 7.38 -9.58
N ALA A 89 0.76 6.47 -9.51
CA ALA A 89 0.44 5.73 -8.29
C ALA A 89 0.11 4.27 -8.60
N ARG A 90 0.36 3.38 -7.62
CA ARG A 90 0.00 1.95 -7.67
C ARG A 90 -0.61 1.50 -6.34
N THR A 91 -0.96 0.23 -6.20
CA THR A 91 -1.44 -0.26 -4.91
C THR A 91 -0.26 -0.46 -3.95
N ILE A 92 -0.49 -0.34 -2.65
CA ILE A 92 0.52 -0.69 -1.64
C ILE A 92 0.97 -2.14 -1.85
N HIS A 93 0.02 -3.03 -2.13
CA HIS A 93 0.32 -4.43 -2.40
C HIS A 93 1.32 -4.64 -3.54
N SER A 94 1.12 -3.99 -4.70
CA SER A 94 2.04 -4.13 -5.82
C SER A 94 3.32 -3.33 -5.67
N LEU A 95 3.37 -2.41 -4.70
CA LEU A 95 4.58 -1.69 -4.33
C LEU A 95 5.50 -2.58 -3.48
N ILE A 96 4.98 -3.27 -2.45
CA ILE A 96 5.84 -3.92 -1.45
C ILE A 96 5.89 -5.44 -1.52
N TYR A 97 4.95 -6.11 -2.20
CA TYR A 97 4.93 -7.57 -2.29
C TYR A 97 5.26 -8.08 -3.69
N SER A 98 5.90 -9.25 -3.75
CA SER A 98 6.02 -10.06 -4.95
C SER A 98 5.02 -11.21 -4.91
N VAL A 99 4.47 -11.56 -6.07
CA VAL A 99 3.60 -12.73 -6.23
C VAL A 99 4.47 -13.97 -6.38
N ILE A 100 4.22 -14.97 -5.54
CA ILE A 100 4.80 -16.31 -5.63
C ILE A 100 3.68 -17.23 -6.11
N GLU A 101 3.81 -17.70 -7.35
CA GLU A 101 2.90 -18.66 -7.96
C GLU A 101 3.62 -19.99 -8.10
N SER A 102 2.90 -21.09 -7.85
CA SER A 102 3.41 -22.42 -8.13
C SER A 102 3.27 -22.68 -9.62
N THR A 103 4.29 -23.26 -10.25
CA THR A 103 4.25 -23.63 -11.66
C THR A 103 3.22 -24.73 -11.91
N GLU A 104 2.71 -24.82 -13.14
CA GLU A 104 1.80 -25.90 -13.52
C GLU A 104 2.43 -27.28 -13.30
N GLU A 105 3.73 -27.40 -13.57
CA GLU A 105 4.51 -28.64 -13.35
C GLU A 105 4.55 -29.04 -11.88
N GLU A 106 4.80 -28.10 -10.96
CA GLU A 106 4.80 -28.35 -9.51
C GLU A 106 3.42 -28.79 -9.01
N ILE A 107 2.36 -28.14 -9.51
CA ILE A 107 0.97 -28.48 -9.18
C ILE A 107 0.63 -29.89 -9.68
N GLU A 108 1.03 -30.24 -10.90
CA GLU A 108 0.80 -31.55 -11.49
C GLU A 108 1.58 -32.65 -10.74
N GLU A 109 2.84 -32.39 -10.37
CA GLU A 109 3.64 -33.32 -9.60
C GLU A 109 3.02 -33.60 -8.22
N ALA A 110 2.55 -32.56 -7.53
CA ALA A 110 1.84 -32.71 -6.27
C ALA A 110 0.54 -33.52 -6.41
N ALA A 111 -0.24 -33.27 -7.49
CA ALA A 111 -1.43 -34.05 -7.80
C ALA A 111 -1.11 -35.53 -8.06
N ARG A 112 -0.03 -35.83 -8.79
CA ARG A 112 0.44 -37.21 -9.03
C ARG A 112 0.82 -37.91 -7.72
N LYS A 113 1.50 -37.22 -6.81
CA LYS A 113 1.87 -37.75 -5.48
C LYS A 113 0.64 -38.13 -4.66
N ILE A 114 -0.39 -37.27 -4.65
CA ILE A 114 -1.66 -37.56 -3.96
C ILE A 114 -2.34 -38.79 -4.56
N ALA A 115 -2.47 -38.87 -5.89
CA ALA A 115 -3.09 -40.00 -6.56
C ALA A 115 -2.32 -41.33 -6.35
N ALA A 116 -1.00 -41.28 -6.17
CA ALA A 116 -0.20 -42.45 -5.81
C ALA A 116 -0.44 -42.86 -4.34
N ALA A 117 -0.47 -41.90 -3.41
CA ALA A 117 -0.74 -42.15 -2.00
C ALA A 117 -2.14 -42.77 -1.78
N GLU A 118 -3.16 -42.28 -2.49
CA GLU A 118 -4.52 -42.83 -2.45
C GLU A 118 -4.57 -44.29 -2.91
N ARG A 119 -3.90 -44.60 -4.02
CA ARG A 119 -3.80 -45.99 -4.50
C ARG A 119 -3.15 -46.92 -3.49
N ASN A 120 -2.14 -46.43 -2.76
CA ASN A 120 -1.48 -47.21 -1.71
C ASN A 120 -2.36 -47.38 -0.48
N ALA A 121 -3.11 -46.35 -0.08
CA ALA A 121 -4.00 -46.38 1.07
C ALA A 121 -5.14 -47.41 0.93
N LEU A 122 -5.59 -47.73 -0.30
CA LEU A 122 -6.60 -48.76 -0.56
C LEU A 122 -6.23 -50.15 -0.02
N ARG A 123 -4.93 -50.44 0.15
CA ARG A 123 -4.44 -51.73 0.67
C ARG A 123 -4.32 -51.76 2.20
N LEU A 124 -4.48 -50.61 2.87
CA LEU A 124 -4.32 -50.47 4.31
C LEU A 124 -5.65 -50.65 5.03
N THR A 125 -5.58 -51.05 6.30
CA THR A 125 -6.74 -51.21 7.19
C THR A 125 -6.45 -50.68 8.59
N GLY A 126 -7.51 -50.51 9.38
CA GLY A 126 -7.41 -50.06 10.77
C GLY A 126 -6.65 -48.75 10.94
N PHE A 127 -5.83 -48.68 11.99
CA PHE A 127 -5.07 -47.47 12.33
C PHE A 127 -4.15 -46.99 11.20
N ALA A 128 -3.50 -47.90 10.49
CA ALA A 128 -2.59 -47.55 9.39
C ALA A 128 -3.32 -46.83 8.25
N ARG A 129 -4.58 -47.20 7.97
CA ARG A 129 -5.40 -46.49 6.98
C ARG A 129 -5.77 -45.09 7.46
N THR A 130 -6.19 -44.95 8.71
CA THR A 130 -6.55 -43.64 9.28
C THR A 130 -5.37 -42.66 9.21
N THR A 131 -4.16 -43.11 9.53
CA THR A 131 -2.95 -42.27 9.40
C THR A 131 -2.68 -41.87 7.95
N ALA A 132 -2.81 -42.81 7.01
CA ALA A 132 -2.63 -42.53 5.58
C ALA A 132 -3.67 -41.54 5.05
N ASP A 133 -4.94 -41.69 5.43
CA ASP A 133 -6.03 -40.79 5.03
C ASP A 133 -5.77 -39.36 5.56
N ALA A 134 -5.32 -39.21 6.81
CA ALA A 134 -4.95 -37.91 7.37
C ALA A 134 -3.77 -37.26 6.62
N ALA A 135 -2.76 -38.05 6.23
CA ALA A 135 -1.64 -37.55 5.44
C ALA A 135 -2.07 -37.14 4.03
N ILE A 136 -2.97 -37.89 3.39
CA ILE A 136 -3.55 -37.56 2.08
C ILE A 136 -4.33 -36.25 2.16
N GLU A 137 -5.12 -36.06 3.22
CA GLU A 137 -5.86 -34.82 3.43
C GLU A 137 -4.92 -33.61 3.60
N ALA A 138 -3.84 -33.75 4.37
CA ALA A 138 -2.82 -32.71 4.47
C ALA A 138 -2.17 -32.39 3.11
N MET A 139 -1.88 -33.40 2.28
CA MET A 139 -1.37 -33.19 0.93
C MET A 139 -2.38 -32.46 0.02
N ARG A 140 -3.68 -32.80 0.12
CA ARG A 140 -4.76 -32.13 -0.62
C ARG A 140 -4.90 -30.67 -0.23
N GLN A 141 -4.80 -30.35 1.06
CA GLN A 141 -4.77 -28.96 1.55
C GLN A 141 -3.56 -28.20 1.00
N GLY A 142 -2.38 -28.83 0.99
CA GLY A 142 -1.17 -28.26 0.37
C GLY A 142 -1.37 -27.97 -1.13
N LEU A 143 -1.95 -28.92 -1.88
CA LEU A 143 -2.25 -28.73 -3.31
C LEU A 143 -3.26 -27.60 -3.53
N SER A 144 -4.30 -27.50 -2.70
CA SER A 144 -5.26 -26.41 -2.76
C SER A 144 -4.60 -25.05 -2.54
N ALA A 145 -3.71 -24.96 -1.54
CA ALA A 145 -2.96 -23.74 -1.26
C ALA A 145 -2.01 -23.35 -2.42
N MET A 146 -1.39 -24.32 -3.10
CA MET A 146 -0.51 -24.08 -4.25
C MET A 146 -1.22 -23.46 -5.46
N LYS A 147 -2.55 -23.65 -5.59
CA LYS A 147 -3.35 -23.07 -6.68
C LYS A 147 -3.65 -21.59 -6.50
N HIS A 148 -3.39 -21.04 -5.32
CA HIS A 148 -3.60 -19.63 -5.04
C HIS A 148 -2.26 -18.89 -4.96
N PRO A 149 -2.18 -17.66 -5.50
CA PRO A 149 -0.98 -16.86 -5.39
C PRO A 149 -0.69 -16.55 -3.92
N ARG A 150 0.58 -16.69 -3.54
CA ARG A 150 1.09 -16.25 -2.25
C ARG A 150 1.80 -14.91 -2.43
N PHE A 151 1.73 -14.06 -1.43
CA PHE A 151 2.42 -12.78 -1.45
C PHE A 151 3.51 -12.82 -0.40
N ALA A 152 4.73 -12.46 -0.81
CA ALA A 152 5.86 -12.31 0.09
C ALA A 152 6.39 -10.89 -0.04
N LEU A 153 6.84 -10.33 1.08
CA LEU A 153 7.50 -9.02 1.10
C LEU A 153 8.65 -9.04 0.11
N ASN A 154 8.77 -8.01 -0.72
CA ASN A 154 9.81 -7.84 -1.71
C ASN A 154 10.80 -6.77 -1.21
N PRO A 155 11.95 -7.15 -0.62
CA PRO A 155 12.93 -6.21 -0.10
C PRO A 155 13.66 -5.44 -1.20
N GLN A 156 13.53 -5.85 -2.46
CA GLN A 156 14.14 -5.23 -3.64
C GLN A 156 13.12 -4.41 -4.45
N SER A 157 11.96 -4.10 -3.87
CA SER A 157 10.95 -3.29 -4.56
C SER A 157 11.36 -1.83 -4.71
N ASP A 158 10.63 -1.09 -5.56
CA ASP A 158 10.82 0.37 -5.72
C ASP A 158 10.76 1.13 -4.37
N ALA A 159 10.08 0.57 -3.35
CA ALA A 159 10.05 1.15 -2.01
C ALA A 159 11.43 1.15 -1.32
N ALA A 160 12.27 0.14 -1.58
CA ALA A 160 13.60 0.04 -0.98
C ALA A 160 14.59 1.08 -1.52
N ASP A 161 14.37 1.58 -2.73
CA ASP A 161 15.21 2.58 -3.39
C ASP A 161 14.59 3.98 -3.39
N ALA A 162 13.33 4.13 -2.96
CA ALA A 162 12.67 5.42 -2.91
C ALA A 162 13.34 6.37 -1.90
N ARG A 163 13.30 7.67 -2.23
CA ARG A 163 13.64 8.74 -1.28
C ARG A 163 12.47 9.06 -0.36
N LEU A 164 11.24 8.87 -0.84
CA LEU A 164 10.00 9.14 -0.13
C LEU A 164 8.91 8.17 -0.59
N ILE A 165 8.19 7.59 0.35
CA ILE A 165 6.97 6.83 0.10
C ILE A 165 5.79 7.73 0.44
N VAL A 166 4.88 7.94 -0.52
CA VAL A 166 3.64 8.68 -0.31
C VAL A 166 2.48 7.70 -0.30
N LEU A 167 1.69 7.72 0.76
CA LEU A 167 0.53 6.86 0.92
C LEU A 167 -0.74 7.71 0.94
N ASP A 168 -1.70 7.40 0.07
CA ASP A 168 -3.02 8.05 0.06
C ASP A 168 -4.12 6.99 0.24
N GLU A 169 -5.30 7.39 0.73
CA GLU A 169 -6.42 6.47 1.00
C GLU A 169 -6.02 5.32 1.95
N VAL A 170 -5.32 5.65 3.04
CA VAL A 170 -4.75 4.67 4.00
C VAL A 170 -5.69 4.21 5.11
N SER A 171 -6.92 4.72 5.14
CA SER A 171 -7.93 4.39 6.16
C SER A 171 -8.19 2.89 6.28
N MET A 172 -7.98 2.13 5.20
CA MET A 172 -8.14 0.67 5.14
C MET A 172 -6.84 -0.13 5.40
N VAL A 173 -5.72 0.53 5.69
CA VAL A 173 -4.43 -0.13 5.92
C VAL A 173 -4.32 -0.61 7.36
N GLY A 174 -4.18 -1.92 7.54
CA GLY A 174 -3.99 -2.56 8.85
C GLY A 174 -2.52 -2.66 9.28
N GLU A 175 -2.31 -3.12 10.52
CA GLU A 175 -0.99 -3.11 11.17
C GLU A 175 0.10 -3.92 10.45
N GLU A 176 -0.23 -5.08 9.88
CA GLU A 176 0.76 -5.93 9.20
C GLU A 176 1.39 -5.21 8.01
N MET A 177 0.54 -4.61 7.16
CA MET A 177 1.00 -3.83 6.01
C MET A 177 1.76 -2.56 6.43
N THR A 178 1.36 -1.94 7.55
CA THR A 178 2.11 -0.82 8.13
C THR A 178 3.50 -1.24 8.60
N ARG A 179 3.62 -2.37 9.30
CA ARG A 179 4.93 -2.91 9.72
C ARG A 179 5.82 -3.20 8.52
N ASP A 180 5.25 -3.80 7.48
CA ASP A 180 5.98 -4.11 6.25
C ASP A 180 6.44 -2.84 5.52
N LEU A 181 5.58 -1.82 5.42
CA LEU A 181 5.97 -0.50 4.88
C LEU A 181 7.09 0.16 5.69
N MET A 182 6.99 0.15 7.02
CA MET A 182 8.00 0.74 7.90
C MET A 182 9.31 -0.05 7.90
N SER A 183 9.29 -1.33 7.54
CA SER A 183 10.50 -2.17 7.47
C SER A 183 11.48 -1.71 6.39
N PHE A 184 11.02 -0.96 5.38
CA PHE A 184 11.89 -0.36 4.36
C PHE A 184 12.74 0.80 4.89
N GLY A 185 12.42 1.34 6.08
CA GLY A 185 13.17 2.41 6.73
C GLY A 185 13.22 3.71 5.93
N LYS A 186 12.22 3.95 5.06
CA LYS A 186 12.13 5.17 4.25
C LYS A 186 11.18 6.17 4.90
N PRO A 187 11.37 7.48 4.65
CA PRO A 187 10.37 8.46 5.01
C PRO A 187 9.02 8.13 4.36
N ILE A 188 7.95 8.18 5.15
CA ILE A 188 6.58 7.89 4.72
C ILE A 188 5.71 9.14 4.96
N LEU A 189 5.19 9.73 3.88
CA LEU A 189 4.19 10.79 3.94
C LEU A 189 2.80 10.19 3.72
N VAL A 190 1.97 10.25 4.76
CA VAL A 190 0.61 9.74 4.78
C VAL A 190 -0.39 10.87 4.53
N LEU A 191 -1.25 10.67 3.54
CA LEU A 191 -2.43 11.49 3.26
C LEU A 191 -3.68 10.77 3.79
N GLY A 192 -4.36 11.40 4.74
CA GLY A 192 -5.54 10.83 5.39
C GLY A 192 -6.77 11.74 5.29
N ASP A 193 -7.95 11.14 5.42
CA ASP A 193 -9.21 11.85 5.60
C ASP A 193 -9.88 11.34 6.88
N PRO A 194 -10.02 12.17 7.92
CA PRO A 194 -10.63 11.78 9.19
C PRO A 194 -12.09 11.33 9.05
N GLY A 195 -12.80 11.76 7.99
CA GLY A 195 -14.18 11.39 7.73
C GLY A 195 -14.35 10.05 7.00
N GLN A 196 -13.26 9.36 6.65
CA GLN A 196 -13.33 8.07 5.98
C GLN A 196 -13.62 6.91 6.94
N LEU A 197 -14.25 5.87 6.41
CA LEU A 197 -14.52 4.65 7.17
C LEU A 197 -13.22 3.94 7.55
N PRO A 198 -13.12 3.41 8.78
CA PRO A 198 -12.01 2.55 9.19
C PRO A 198 -12.02 1.20 8.45
N PRO A 199 -10.98 0.36 8.60
CA PRO A 199 -10.94 -0.95 7.98
C PRO A 199 -12.13 -1.83 8.40
N ILE A 200 -12.51 -2.77 7.54
CA ILE A 200 -13.59 -3.74 7.84
C ILE A 200 -13.25 -4.61 9.06
N ARG A 201 -11.95 -4.80 9.34
CA ARG A 201 -11.44 -5.52 10.51
C ARG A 201 -10.23 -4.77 11.08
N GLY A 202 -10.26 -4.47 12.37
CA GLY A 202 -9.19 -3.75 13.07
C GLY A 202 -9.29 -2.22 12.94
N GLU A 203 -8.25 -1.53 13.41
CA GLU A 203 -8.11 -0.08 13.31
C GLU A 203 -7.17 0.30 12.16
N GLY A 204 -7.37 1.48 11.56
CA GLY A 204 -6.47 1.99 10.53
C GLY A 204 -5.16 2.42 11.19
N ALA A 205 -4.08 1.66 10.95
CA ALA A 205 -2.82 1.80 11.68
C ALA A 205 -2.15 3.17 11.47
N PHE A 206 -2.32 3.77 10.29
CA PHE A 206 -1.81 5.11 10.00
C PHE A 206 -2.75 6.25 10.42
N THR A 207 -4.04 5.97 10.64
CA THR A 207 -5.08 6.97 10.90
C THR A 207 -5.53 7.03 12.36
N ARG A 208 -4.98 6.17 13.23
CA ARG A 208 -5.26 6.16 14.67
C ARG A 208 -4.60 7.34 15.39
N ASP A 209 -3.40 7.71 14.99
CA ASP A 209 -2.64 8.79 15.62
C ASP A 209 -3.08 10.17 15.12
N GLU A 210 -2.80 11.20 15.93
CA GLU A 210 -3.05 12.59 15.53
C GLU A 210 -2.23 12.97 14.29
N PRO A 211 -2.81 13.77 13.38
CA PRO A 211 -2.06 14.28 12.25
C PRO A 211 -1.04 15.32 12.69
N ASP A 212 0.12 15.31 12.04
CA ASP A 212 1.11 16.38 12.14
C ASP A 212 0.55 17.70 11.58
N VAL A 213 -0.24 17.61 10.51
CA VAL A 213 -0.94 18.75 9.92
C VAL A 213 -2.37 18.38 9.55
N MET A 214 -3.33 19.20 9.97
CA MET A 214 -4.74 19.10 9.58
C MET A 214 -5.14 20.25 8.65
N LEU A 215 -5.56 19.94 7.43
CA LEU A 215 -6.18 20.90 6.52
C LEU A 215 -7.67 21.02 6.85
N THR A 216 -8.06 22.15 7.43
CA THR A 216 -9.42 22.44 7.89
C THR A 216 -10.30 23.13 6.85
N GLU A 217 -9.71 23.87 5.91
CA GLU A 217 -10.43 24.62 4.89
C GLU A 217 -10.72 23.78 3.65
N ILE A 218 -11.98 23.78 3.19
CA ILE A 218 -12.41 23.10 1.96
C ILE A 218 -12.35 24.09 0.79
N HIS A 219 -11.44 23.85 -0.15
CA HIS A 219 -11.13 24.78 -1.26
C HIS A 219 -11.77 24.39 -2.60
N ARG A 220 -12.81 23.54 -2.61
CA ARG A 220 -13.57 23.30 -3.85
C ARG A 220 -14.31 24.56 -4.27
N GLN A 221 -14.58 24.68 -5.57
CA GLN A 221 -15.63 25.56 -6.11
C GLN A 221 -16.97 25.12 -5.50
N ALA A 222 -17.25 25.61 -4.29
CA ALA A 222 -18.31 25.14 -3.39
C ALA A 222 -19.65 25.87 -3.63
N ALA A 223 -19.83 26.50 -4.79
CA ALA A 223 -21.10 27.12 -5.12
C ALA A 223 -22.16 26.09 -5.56
N GLU A 224 -21.77 24.90 -6.06
CA GLU A 224 -22.71 24.00 -6.74
C GLU A 224 -22.81 22.56 -6.19
N SER A 225 -21.97 22.14 -5.23
CA SER A 225 -22.00 20.74 -4.76
C SER A 225 -22.91 20.56 -3.55
N ALA A 226 -24.13 20.07 -3.77
CA ALA A 226 -25.11 19.71 -2.74
C ALA A 226 -24.61 18.66 -1.73
N ILE A 227 -23.59 17.88 -2.10
CA ILE A 227 -23.03 16.79 -1.29
C ILE A 227 -22.26 17.33 -0.07
N ILE A 228 -21.59 18.48 -0.18
CA ILE A 228 -20.80 19.05 0.91
C ILE A 228 -21.69 19.61 2.02
N ARG A 229 -22.93 20.00 1.72
CA ARG A 229 -23.88 20.45 2.76
C ARG A 229 -24.39 19.32 3.65
N LEU A 230 -24.20 18.07 3.23
CA LEU A 230 -24.77 16.87 3.86
C LEU A 230 -23.72 15.97 4.53
N ALA A 231 -22.43 16.25 4.34
CA ALA A 231 -21.30 15.51 4.90
C ALA A 231 -20.68 16.30 6.06
#